data_AF-A0A5K1F0Q9-F1
#
_entry.id   AF-A0A5K1F0Q9-F1
#
_cell.length_a   1.000
_cell.length_b   1.000
_cell.length_c   1.000
_cell.angle_alpha   90.00
_cell.angle_beta   90.00
_cell.angle_gamma   90.00
#
_symmetry.space_group_name_H-M   'P 1'
#
loop_
_entity.id
_entity.type
_entity.pdbx_description
1 polymer ?
#
loop_
_entity_poly.entity_id
_entity_poly.type
_entity_poly.pdbx_seq_one_letter_code
_entity_poly.pdbx_strand_id
1 'polypeptide(L)'
;VTVLIVYVFLYGRLYLVLSGLEKELLRHTNSQQSKALESALATQSVFQLGLLLVLPMVMEIGLEKGFRTAIGEFIIMQLQLAPVFFTFQLGTKAHYYGRTILHGGAKYRPTGRGFGVEHLKFAANYRMYSRSHFVKGLELMILLI
;
A
#
# COMPACT_ATOMS: atom_id res chain seq x y z
N VAL A 1 -3.45 9.16 -1.53
CA VAL A 1 -2.19 9.91 -1.75
C VAL A 1 -1.01 8.96 -1.86
N THR A 2 -0.72 8.14 -0.85
CA THR A 2 0.39 7.17 -0.85
C THR A 2 0.40 6.22 -2.07
N VAL A 3 -0.73 5.58 -2.38
CA VAL A 3 -0.86 4.70 -3.56
C VAL A 3 -0.53 5.43 -4.86
N LEU A 4 -0.96 6.69 -5.00
CA LEU A 4 -0.66 7.52 -6.18
C LEU A 4 0.83 7.83 -6.28
N ILE A 5 1.48 8.19 -5.17
CA ILE A 5 2.91 8.52 -5.15
C ILE A 5 3.75 7.31 -5.58
N VAL A 6 3.45 6.11 -5.06
CA VAL A 6 4.13 4.87 -5.46
C VAL A 6 3.94 4.59 -6.95
N TYR A 7 2.71 4.71 -7.46
CA TYR A 7 2.42 4.51 -8.88
C TYR A 7 3.16 5.52 -9.77
N VAL A 8 3.09 6.82 -9.45
CA VAL A 8 3.78 7.88 -10.19
C VAL A 8 5.29 7.66 -10.19
N PHE A 9 5.86 7.25 -9.06
CA PHE A 9 7.28 6.95 -8.95
C PHE A 9 7.70 5.77 -9.84
N LEU A 10 7.01 4.63 -9.74
CA LEU A 10 7.35 3.42 -10.50
C LEU A 10 7.19 3.65 -12.01
N TYR A 11 6.09 4.25 -12.43
CA TYR A 11 5.85 4.58 -13.84
C TYR A 11 6.82 5.64 -14.36
N GLY A 12 7.14 6.66 -13.54
CA GLY A 12 8.15 7.66 -13.87
C GLY A 12 9.53 7.05 -14.07
N ARG A 13 9.92 6.10 -13.20
CA ARG A 13 11.19 5.37 -13.32
C ARG A 13 11.23 4.54 -14.60
N LEU A 14 10.17 3.77 -14.88
CA LEU A 14 10.08 2.99 -16.12
C LEU A 14 10.22 3.89 -17.36
N TYR A 15 9.57 5.05 -17.36
CA TYR A 15 9.68 6.01 -18.46
C TYR A 15 11.11 6.53 -18.65
N LEU A 16 11.81 6.88 -17.57
CA LEU A 16 13.21 7.35 -17.63
C LEU A 16 14.17 6.28 -18.17
N VAL A 17 13.95 5.01 -17.82
CA VAL A 17 14.72 3.87 -18.32
C VAL A 17 14.46 3.67 -19.83
N LEU A 18 13.19 3.62 -20.24
CA LEU A 18 12.79 3.34 -21.63
C LEU A 18 13.16 4.48 -22.59
N SER A 19 13.07 5.74 -22.15
CA SER A 19 13.44 6.89 -22.97
C SER A 19 14.95 7.07 -23.12
N GLY A 20 15.77 6.30 -22.39
CA GLY A 20 17.23 6.47 -22.38
C GLY A 20 17.70 7.75 -21.68
N LEU A 21 16.78 8.57 -21.16
CA LEU A 21 17.06 9.82 -20.46
C LEU A 21 17.92 9.57 -19.22
N GLU A 22 17.75 8.42 -18.56
CA GLU A 22 18.58 8.01 -17.44
C GLU A 22 20.07 7.94 -17.83
N LYS A 23 20.39 7.45 -19.03
CA LYS A 23 21.78 7.35 -19.51
C LYS A 23 22.37 8.72 -19.82
N GLU A 24 21.57 9.65 -20.35
CA GLU A 24 22.01 11.03 -20.60
C GLU A 24 22.16 11.85 -19.31
N LEU A 25 21.23 11.67 -18.37
CA LEU A 25 21.28 12.23 -17.01
C LEU A 25 22.48 11.70 -16.24
N LEU A 26 22.78 10.41 -16.27
CA LEU A 26 23.98 9.85 -15.62
C LEU A 26 25.28 10.38 -16.24
N ARG A 27 25.24 10.83 -17.50
CA ARG A 27 26.40 11.40 -18.20
C ARG A 27 26.64 12.89 -17.87
N HIS A 28 25.58 13.64 -17.56
CA HIS A 28 25.63 15.09 -17.30
C HIS A 28 25.45 15.46 -15.82
N THR A 29 24.82 14.60 -15.02
CA THR A 29 24.44 14.87 -13.64
C THR A 29 25.31 14.08 -12.67
N ASN A 30 25.83 14.79 -11.67
CA ASN A 30 26.60 14.23 -10.58
C ASN A 30 25.73 13.20 -9.83
N SER A 31 26.27 11.99 -9.57
CA SER A 31 25.61 10.84 -8.93
C SER A 31 24.87 11.12 -7.59
N GLN A 32 25.02 12.32 -7.03
CA GLN A 32 24.31 12.80 -5.85
C GLN A 32 22.82 13.06 -6.07
N GLN A 33 22.37 13.54 -7.24
CA GLN A 33 20.98 13.98 -7.40
C GLN A 33 20.00 12.80 -7.48
N SER A 34 20.37 11.70 -8.15
CA SER A 34 19.60 10.46 -8.16
C SER A 34 19.58 9.80 -6.78
N LYS A 35 20.72 9.77 -6.08
CA LYS A 35 20.80 9.28 -4.69
C LYS A 35 19.96 10.12 -3.72
N ALA A 36 19.90 11.44 -3.91
CA ALA A 36 19.10 12.32 -3.09
C ALA A 36 17.59 12.08 -3.29
N LEU A 37 17.15 11.87 -4.54
CA LEU A 37 15.76 11.54 -4.85
C LEU A 37 15.36 10.18 -4.29
N GLU A 38 16.21 9.16 -4.47
CA GLU A 38 16.00 7.82 -3.92
C GLU A 38 15.96 7.86 -2.39
N SER A 39 16.88 8.58 -1.76
CA SER A 39 16.93 8.77 -0.31
C SER A 39 15.69 9.51 0.22
N ALA A 40 15.22 10.56 -0.47
CA ALA A 40 14.03 11.29 -0.08
C ALA A 40 12.77 10.41 -0.14
N LEU A 41 12.62 9.59 -1.19
CA LEU A 41 11.50 8.67 -1.35
C LEU A 41 11.55 7.49 -0.38
N ALA A 42 12.74 6.96 -0.10
CA ALA A 42 12.95 5.95 0.92
C ALA A 42 12.56 6.50 2.31
N THR A 43 13.00 7.73 2.62
CA THR A 43 12.66 8.42 3.87
C THR A 43 11.15 8.63 3.99
N GLN A 44 10.51 9.14 2.94
CA GLN A 44 9.05 9.29 2.91
C GLN A 44 8.34 7.95 3.15
N SER A 45 8.79 6.89 2.50
CA SER A 45 8.18 5.56 2.63
C SER A 45 8.31 5.01 4.05
N VAL A 46 9.48 5.13 4.67
CA VAL A 46 9.73 4.66 6.04
C VAL A 46 8.89 5.45 7.07
N PHE A 47 8.91 6.78 7.00
CA PHE A 47 8.21 7.62 7.97
C PHE A 47 6.70 7.61 7.77
N GLN A 48 6.22 7.72 6.54
CA GLN A 48 4.81 7.93 6.24
C GLN A 48 4.02 6.62 6.13
N LEU A 49 4.64 5.52 5.70
CA LEU A 49 3.98 4.21 5.60
C LEU A 49 4.26 3.31 6.81
N GLY A 50 5.43 3.43 7.44
CA GLY A 50 5.80 2.62 8.59
C GLY A 50 5.39 3.29 9.91
N LEU A 51 6.12 4.35 10.28
CA LEU A 51 6.06 4.92 11.63
C LEU A 51 4.77 5.70 11.91
N LEU A 52 4.37 6.63 11.05
CA LEU A 52 3.24 7.53 11.32
C LEU A 52 1.87 6.86 11.31
N LEU A 53 1.71 5.70 10.67
CA LEU A 53 0.44 4.96 10.68
C LEU A 53 0.28 4.11 11.94
N VAL A 54 1.39 3.60 12.46
CA VAL A 54 1.39 2.69 13.62
C VAL A 54 1.42 3.48 14.94
N LEU A 55 2.14 4.60 14.96
CA LEU A 55 2.38 5.36 16.18
C LEU A 55 1.09 5.87 16.85
N PRO A 56 0.09 6.42 16.14
CA PRO A 56 -1.16 6.84 16.77
C PRO A 56 -1.88 5.69 17.48
N MET A 57 -1.90 4.51 16.87
CA MET A 57 -2.56 3.33 17.41
C MET A 57 -1.83 2.79 18.66
N VAL A 58 -0.50 2.70 18.61
CA VAL A 58 0.29 2.27 19.77
C VAL A 58 0.18 3.29 20.91
N MET A 59 0.11 4.58 20.59
CA MET A 59 -0.12 5.65 21.57
C MET A 59 -1.51 5.55 22.20
N GLU A 60 -2.55 5.33 21.40
CA GLU A 60 -3.93 5.13 21.88
C GLU A 60 -4.00 3.96 22.88
N ILE A 61 -3.50 2.78 22.49
CA ILE A 61 -3.45 1.60 23.36
C ILE A 61 -2.57 1.87 24.60
N GLY A 62 -1.47 2.60 24.44
CA GLY A 62 -0.57 2.99 25.52
C GLY A 62 -1.23 3.90 26.55
N LEU A 63 -2.07 4.84 26.11
CA LEU A 63 -2.82 5.75 26.97
C LEU A 63 -4.00 5.04 27.65
N GLU A 64 -4.69 4.13 26.96
CA GLU A 64 -5.86 3.42 27.51
C GLU A 64 -5.49 2.27 28.45
N LYS A 65 -4.47 1.48 28.11
CA LYS A 65 -4.17 0.19 28.75
C LYS A 65 -2.74 0.10 29.32
N GLY A 66 -1.97 1.18 29.20
CA GLY A 66 -0.60 1.29 29.67
C GLY A 66 0.46 0.83 28.66
N PHE A 67 1.67 1.40 28.77
CA PHE A 67 2.76 1.23 27.81
C PHE A 67 3.25 -0.22 27.66
N ARG A 68 3.30 -0.99 28.76
CA ARG A 68 3.70 -2.41 28.72
C ARG A 68 2.72 -3.25 27.90
N THR A 69 1.42 -3.01 28.08
CA THR A 69 0.36 -3.69 27.33
C THR A 69 0.42 -3.32 25.86
N ALA A 70 0.67 -2.05 25.53
CA ALA A 70 0.77 -1.58 24.15
C ALA A 70 1.89 -2.26 23.36
N ILE A 71 3.06 -2.51 23.98
CA ILE A 71 4.15 -3.25 23.32
C ILE A 71 3.73 -4.71 23.07
N GLY A 72 3.08 -5.35 24.04
CA GLY A 72 2.59 -6.72 23.88
C GLY A 72 1.57 -6.85 22.76
N GLU A 73 0.56 -5.98 22.74
CA GLU A 73 -0.45 -5.91 21.68
C GLU A 73 0.18 -5.63 20.32
N PHE A 74 1.16 -4.72 20.24
CA PHE A 74 1.87 -4.45 18.99
C PHE A 74 2.55 -5.71 18.43
N ILE A 75 3.23 -6.50 19.26
CA ILE A 75 3.85 -7.76 18.83
C ILE A 75 2.79 -8.76 18.33
N ILE A 76 1.68 -8.89 19.07
CA ILE A 76 0.58 -9.78 18.70
C ILE A 76 -0.01 -9.37 17.34
N MET A 77 -0.21 -8.07 17.11
CA MET A 77 -0.69 -7.54 15.83
C MET A 77 0.23 -7.92 14.66
N GLN A 78 1.55 -7.86 14.85
CA GLN A 78 2.50 -8.27 13.81
C GLN A 78 2.42 -9.78 13.54
N LEU A 79 2.31 -10.61 14.59
CA LEU A 79 2.18 -12.07 14.46
C LEU A 79 0.86 -12.48 13.78
N GLN A 80 -0.21 -11.72 13.99
CA GLN A 80 -1.50 -11.92 13.32
C GLN A 80 -1.51 -11.43 11.86
N LEU A 81 -0.37 -10.95 11.34
CA LEU A 81 -0.25 -10.36 10.02
C LEU A 81 -1.21 -9.17 9.81
N ALA A 82 -1.50 -8.43 10.87
CA ALA A 82 -2.34 -7.24 10.80
C ALA A 82 -1.87 -6.23 9.74
N PRO A 83 -0.55 -5.99 9.53
CA PRO A 83 -0.10 -5.11 8.44
C PRO A 83 -0.53 -5.58 7.06
N VAL A 84 -0.50 -6.89 6.80
CA VAL A 84 -0.93 -7.48 5.53
C VAL A 84 -2.43 -7.29 5.34
N PHE A 85 -3.21 -7.60 6.38
CA PHE A 85 -4.66 -7.42 6.37
C PHE A 85 -5.06 -5.95 6.14
N PHE A 86 -4.50 -5.02 6.90
CA PHE A 86 -4.84 -3.60 6.79
C PHE A 86 -4.37 -2.98 5.47
N THR A 87 -3.22 -3.43 4.93
CA THR A 87 -2.77 -3.01 3.59
C THR A 87 -3.73 -3.49 2.51
N PHE A 88 -4.17 -4.75 2.59
CA PHE A 88 -5.17 -5.31 1.68
C PHE A 88 -6.53 -4.60 1.80
N GLN A 89 -6.97 -4.31 3.02
CA GLN A 89 -8.20 -3.58 3.28
C GLN A 89 -8.12 -2.15 2.71
N LEU A 90 -7.01 -1.45 2.91
CA LEU A 90 -6.77 -0.12 2.37
C LEU A 90 -6.77 -0.16 0.83
N GLY A 91 -6.13 -1.15 0.21
CA GLY A 91 -6.13 -1.36 -1.24
C GLY A 91 -7.54 -1.55 -1.81
N THR A 92 -8.36 -2.36 -1.13
CA THR A 92 -9.78 -2.54 -1.46
C THR A 92 -10.55 -1.22 -1.41
N LYS A 93 -10.44 -0.48 -0.29
CA LYS A 93 -11.12 0.82 -0.11
C LYS A 93 -10.68 1.82 -1.17
N ALA A 94 -9.38 1.96 -1.41
CA ALA A 94 -8.83 2.88 -2.40
C ALA A 94 -9.32 2.56 -3.82
N HIS A 95 -9.36 1.28 -4.21
CA HIS A 95 -9.85 0.86 -5.52
C HIS A 95 -11.32 1.24 -5.73
N TYR A 96 -12.19 0.91 -4.78
CA TYR A 96 -13.63 1.15 -4.92
C TYR A 96 -14.01 2.62 -4.72
N TYR A 97 -13.31 3.36 -3.86
CA TYR A 97 -13.48 4.82 -3.76
C TYR A 97 -13.05 5.52 -5.04
N GLY A 98 -11.88 5.18 -5.60
CA GLY A 98 -11.44 5.74 -6.87
C GLY A 98 -12.42 5.45 -8.01
N ARG A 99 -12.95 4.21 -8.08
CA ARG A 99 -13.98 3.86 -9.05
C ARG A 99 -15.26 4.66 -8.86
N THR A 100 -15.71 4.84 -7.62
CA THR A 100 -16.92 5.61 -7.30
C THR A 100 -16.76 7.08 -7.65
N ILE A 101 -15.60 7.68 -7.37
CA ILE A 101 -15.31 9.08 -7.69
C ILE A 101 -15.24 9.30 -9.22
N LEU A 102 -14.57 8.40 -9.95
CA LEU A 102 -14.31 8.59 -11.38
C LEU A 102 -15.46 8.11 -12.29
N HIS A 103 -16.14 7.03 -11.91
CA HIS A 103 -17.12 6.35 -12.75
C HIS A 103 -18.48 6.17 -12.08
N GLY A 104 -18.65 6.57 -10.81
CA GLY A 104 -19.87 6.35 -10.05
C GLY A 104 -20.14 4.88 -9.71
N GLY A 105 -21.41 4.57 -9.42
CA GLY A 105 -21.88 3.20 -9.22
C GLY A 105 -21.59 2.60 -7.84
N ALA A 106 -21.66 3.41 -6.78
CA ALA A 106 -21.58 2.91 -5.41
C ALA A 106 -22.65 1.83 -5.18
N LYS A 107 -22.23 0.67 -4.68
CA LYS A 107 -23.12 -0.44 -4.35
C LYS A 107 -22.88 -0.86 -2.91
N TYR A 108 -23.94 -0.83 -2.11
CA TYR A 108 -23.93 -1.47 -0.81
C TYR A 108 -23.83 -2.99 -0.99
N ARG A 109 -22.89 -3.62 -0.30
CA ARG A 109 -22.84 -5.08 -0.19
C ARG A 109 -23.12 -5.46 1.26
N PRO A 110 -24.22 -6.18 1.53
CA PRO A 110 -24.52 -6.63 2.87
C PRO A 110 -23.44 -7.61 3.32
N THR A 111 -22.89 -7.39 4.52
CA THR A 111 -21.87 -8.27 5.13
C THR A 111 -22.50 -9.41 5.96
N GLY A 112 -23.82 -9.59 5.88
CA GLY A 112 -24.56 -10.56 6.71
C GLY A 112 -24.56 -10.19 8.20
N ARG A 113 -25.34 -10.94 8.99
CA ARG A 113 -25.25 -10.95 10.46
C ARG A 113 -24.34 -12.11 10.87
N GLY A 114 -23.15 -11.79 11.35
CA GLY A 114 -22.15 -12.74 11.84
C GLY A 114 -20.81 -12.61 11.12
N PHE A 115 -19.71 -12.64 11.88
CA PHE A 115 -18.35 -12.82 11.36
C PHE A 115 -18.14 -14.30 11.02
N GLY A 116 -18.83 -14.78 9.98
CA GLY A 116 -18.67 -16.14 9.49
C GLY A 116 -17.46 -16.22 8.56
N VAL A 117 -16.43 -16.99 8.93
CA VAL A 117 -15.40 -17.41 7.97
C VAL A 117 -16.07 -18.38 7.00
N GLU A 118 -16.50 -17.86 5.85
CA GLU A 118 -17.14 -18.67 4.81
C GLU A 118 -16.10 -19.12 3.77
N HIS A 119 -16.19 -20.40 3.38
CA HIS A 119 -15.37 -20.95 2.31
C HIS A 119 -15.92 -20.52 0.96
N LEU A 120 -15.34 -19.47 0.37
CA LEU A 120 -15.65 -19.04 -0.99
C LEU A 120 -14.81 -19.81 -2.02
N LYS A 121 -15.44 -20.25 -3.11
CA LYS A 121 -14.71 -20.85 -4.25
C LYS A 121 -13.66 -19.87 -4.78
N PHE A 122 -12.48 -20.38 -5.15
CA PHE A 122 -11.39 -19.57 -5.69
C PHE A 122 -11.84 -18.67 -6.84
N ALA A 123 -12.64 -19.19 -7.79
CA ALA A 123 -13.13 -18.41 -8.93
C ALA A 123 -13.97 -17.18 -8.51
N ALA A 124 -14.75 -17.28 -7.43
CA ALA A 124 -15.52 -16.16 -6.91
C ALA A 124 -14.60 -15.13 -6.23
N ASN A 125 -13.65 -15.61 -5.43
CA ASN A 125 -12.67 -14.76 -4.76
C ASN A 125 -11.77 -14.02 -5.78
N TYR A 126 -11.27 -14.74 -6.78
CA TYR A 126 -10.46 -14.21 -7.86
C TYR A 126 -11.23 -13.16 -8.66
N ARG A 127 -12.47 -13.44 -9.11
CA ARG A 127 -13.28 -12.45 -9.83
C ARG A 127 -13.54 -11.19 -9.01
N MET A 128 -13.72 -11.32 -7.70
CA MET A 128 -13.96 -10.20 -6.82
C MET A 128 -12.72 -9.30 -6.67
N TYR A 129 -11.56 -9.91 -6.46
CA TYR A 129 -10.33 -9.16 -6.17
C TYR A 129 -9.43 -8.92 -7.37
N SER A 130 -9.69 -9.53 -8.53
CA SER A 130 -8.82 -9.50 -9.72
C SER A 130 -8.41 -8.07 -10.10
N ARG A 131 -9.39 -7.17 -10.30
CA ARG A 131 -9.12 -5.77 -10.69
C ARG A 131 -8.58 -4.89 -9.55
N SER A 132 -8.86 -5.25 -8.31
CA SER A 132 -8.44 -4.48 -7.14
C SER A 132 -7.04 -4.84 -6.64
N HIS A 133 -6.62 -6.10 -6.81
CA HIS A 133 -5.39 -6.65 -6.21
C HIS A 133 -4.57 -7.43 -7.22
N PHE A 134 -5.10 -8.50 -7.85
CA PHE A 134 -4.25 -9.38 -8.67
C PHE A 134 -3.62 -8.67 -9.87
N VAL A 135 -4.42 -7.94 -10.66
CA VAL A 135 -3.91 -7.20 -11.83
C VAL A 135 -2.91 -6.14 -11.41
N LYS A 136 -3.21 -5.39 -10.35
CA LYS A 136 -2.32 -4.36 -9.81
C LYS A 136 -1.03 -4.93 -9.22
N GLY A 137 -1.12 -6.08 -8.56
CA GLY A 137 0.04 -6.77 -7.99
C GLY A 137 0.97 -7.28 -9.09
N LEU A 138 0.41 -7.84 -10.16
CA LEU A 138 1.18 -8.25 -11.34
C LEU A 138 1.81 -7.06 -12.06
N GLU A 139 1.07 -5.96 -12.22
CA GLU A 139 1.58 -4.70 -12.75
C GLU A 139 2.77 -4.17 -11.91
N LEU A 140 2.61 -4.08 -10.59
CA LEU A 140 3.68 -3.65 -9.70
C LEU A 140 4.88 -4.60 -9.71
N MET A 141 4.66 -5.92 -9.81
CA MET A 141 5.74 -6.91 -9.92
C MET A 141 6.56 -6.69 -11.20
N ILE A 142 5.90 -6.43 -12.33
CA ILE A 142 6.58 -6.12 -13.60
C ILE A 142 7.34 -4.80 -13.51
N LEU A 143 6.75 -3.77 -12.88
CA LEU A 143 7.40 -2.46 -12.72
C LEU A 143 8.62 -2.48 -11.77
N LEU A 144 8.74 -3.53 -10.95
CA LEU A 144 9.82 -3.66 -9.97
C LEU A 144 11.02 -4.46 -10.51
N ILE A 145 10.82 -5.26 -11.57
CA ILE A 145 11.87 -5.98 -12.30
C ILE A 145 12.62 -5.00 -13.21
#